data_AF-A0A920YTI8-F1
#
_entry.id   AF-A0A920YTI8-F1
#
_cell.length_a   1.000
_cell.length_b   1.000
_cell.length_c   1.000
_cell.angle_alpha   90.00
_cell.angle_beta   90.00
_cell.angle_gamma   90.00
#
_symmetry.space_group_name_H-M   'P 1'
#
loop_
_entity.id
_entity.type
_entity.pdbx_description
1 polymer ?
#
loop_
_entity_poly.entity_id
_entity_poly.type
_entity_poly.pdbx_seq_one_letter_code
_entity_poly.pdbx_strand_id
1 'polypeptide(L)'
;MNSKERFNLTCNFIKTDKPPVDYLAHCNIDKKLKGYFGVQSEEEFLDRLRCDFYYLPGRDISQNEGLMRFYKGKKLDVTDKEGTCTLGIRWHRGAFDSKFSVDEAIAGPLQNAES
;
A
#
# COMPACT_ATOMS: atom_id res chain seq x y z
N MET A 1 22.10 -9.47 -7.51
CA MET A 1 20.73 -10.02 -7.32
C MET A 1 19.78 -8.86 -7.14
N ASN A 2 18.73 -8.78 -7.96
CA ASN A 2 17.70 -7.74 -7.82
C ASN A 2 16.64 -8.14 -6.77
N SER A 3 15.76 -7.22 -6.39
CA SER A 3 14.76 -7.44 -5.34
C SER A 3 13.80 -8.58 -5.66
N LYS A 4 13.41 -8.74 -6.93
CA LYS A 4 12.50 -9.81 -7.38
C LYS A 4 13.14 -11.19 -7.27
N GLU A 5 14.39 -11.31 -7.69
CA GLU A 5 15.19 -12.54 -7.54
C GLU A 5 15.36 -12.90 -6.07
N ARG A 6 15.72 -11.92 -5.22
CA ARG A 6 15.94 -12.10 -3.79
C ARG A 6 14.67 -12.56 -3.08
N PHE A 7 13.52 -11.96 -3.40
CA PHE A 7 12.22 -12.37 -2.87
C PHE A 7 11.91 -13.82 -3.24
N ASN A 8 12.01 -14.16 -4.53
CA ASN A 8 11.68 -15.49 -5.03
C ASN A 8 12.57 -16.57 -4.40
N LEU A 9 13.88 -16.34 -4.29
CA LEU A 9 14.80 -17.28 -3.66
C LEU A 9 14.48 -17.45 -2.17
N THR A 10 14.18 -16.35 -1.47
CA THR A 10 13.79 -16.39 -0.05
C THR A 10 12.51 -17.20 0.18
N CYS A 11 11.49 -17.00 -0.66
CA CYS A 11 10.23 -17.77 -0.59
C CYS A 11 10.44 -19.27 -0.85
N ASN A 12 11.49 -19.65 -1.59
CA ASN A 12 11.85 -21.04 -1.84
C ASN A 12 12.90 -21.57 -0.84
N PHE A 13 13.16 -20.85 0.25
CA PHE A 13 14.15 -21.22 1.27
C PHE A 13 15.58 -21.40 0.73
N ILE A 14 15.91 -20.71 -0.38
CA ILE A 14 17.24 -20.69 -0.98
C ILE A 14 18.02 -19.49 -0.44
N LYS A 15 19.29 -19.71 -0.06
CA LYS A 15 20.18 -18.66 0.45
C LYS A 15 20.39 -17.55 -0.60
N THR A 16 20.21 -16.31 -0.18
CA THR A 16 20.41 -15.09 -0.97
C THR A 16 21.73 -14.39 -0.64
N ASP A 17 22.07 -13.35 -1.39
CA ASP A 17 23.23 -12.49 -1.13
C ASP A 17 23.09 -11.66 0.15
N LYS A 18 21.85 -11.26 0.48
CA LYS A 18 21.41 -10.66 1.75
C LYS A 18 19.94 -11.03 2.01
N PRO A 19 19.44 -10.97 3.25
CA PRO A 19 18.00 -11.09 3.48
C PRO A 19 17.25 -9.97 2.73
N PRO A 20 16.03 -10.23 2.25
CA PRO A 20 15.18 -9.17 1.72
C PRO A 20 14.89 -8.13 2.81
N VAL A 21 15.04 -6.84 2.48
CA VAL A 21 14.85 -5.74 3.43
C VAL A 21 13.67 -4.90 3.01
N ASP A 22 12.67 -4.76 3.86
CA ASP A 22 11.58 -3.82 3.66
C ASP A 22 11.93 -2.42 4.20
N TYR A 23 11.35 -1.41 3.57
CA TYR A 23 11.35 -0.05 4.08
C TYR A 23 9.95 0.31 4.57
N LEU A 24 9.89 0.76 5.82
CA LEU A 24 8.69 1.28 6.46
C LEU A 24 9.02 2.55 7.23
N ALA A 25 8.37 3.66 6.90
CA ALA A 25 8.51 4.91 7.63
C ALA A 25 7.18 5.67 7.72
N HIS A 26 7.05 6.50 8.75
CA HIS A 26 5.96 7.46 8.83
C HIS A 26 6.01 8.46 7.66
N CYS A 27 4.86 8.89 7.14
CA CYS A 27 4.78 9.74 5.94
C CYS A 27 5.61 11.03 6.03
N ASN A 28 5.70 11.65 7.21
CA ASN A 28 6.53 12.84 7.43
C ASN A 28 8.03 12.54 7.34
N ILE A 29 8.47 11.35 7.78
CA ILE A 29 9.87 10.92 7.68
C ILE A 29 10.18 10.53 6.25
N ASP A 30 9.27 9.82 5.57
CA ASP A 30 9.41 9.47 4.15
C ASP A 30 9.59 10.72 3.28
N LYS A 31 8.78 11.76 3.46
CA LYS A 31 8.94 13.05 2.77
C LYS A 31 10.30 13.70 3.01
N LYS A 32 10.77 13.72 4.27
CA LYS A 32 12.08 14.29 4.63
C LYS A 32 13.23 13.51 4.02
N LEU A 33 13.18 12.18 4.06
CA LEU A 33 14.21 11.32 3.47
C LEU A 33 14.26 11.47 1.95
N LYS A 34 13.10 11.50 1.28
CA LYS A 34 13.03 11.75 -0.17
C LYS A 34 13.65 13.09 -0.54
N GLY A 35 13.31 14.15 0.21
CA GLY A 35 13.91 15.47 0.04
C GLY A 35 15.42 15.48 0.25
N TYR A 36 15.91 14.78 1.28
CA TYR A 36 17.35 14.66 1.58
C TYR A 36 18.12 13.94 0.46
N PHE A 37 17.58 12.85 -0.09
CA PHE A 37 18.22 12.12 -1.18
C PHE A 37 17.98 12.72 -2.58
N GLY A 38 17.10 13.72 -2.70
CA GLY A 38 16.78 14.36 -3.98
C GLY A 38 16.10 13.43 -5.01
N VAL A 39 15.51 12.33 -4.56
CA VAL A 39 14.91 11.30 -5.42
C VAL A 39 13.57 11.74 -5.99
N GLN A 40 13.28 11.34 -7.23
CA GLN A 40 12.03 11.67 -7.91
C GLN A 40 11.12 10.45 -8.10
N SER A 41 11.65 9.23 -7.90
CA SER A 41 10.88 8.00 -7.99
C SER A 41 11.06 7.11 -6.76
N GLU A 42 10.14 6.15 -6.63
CA GLU A 42 10.20 5.12 -5.60
C GLU A 42 11.37 4.16 -5.79
N GLU A 43 11.65 3.80 -7.05
CA GLU A 43 12.75 2.91 -7.43
C GLU A 43 14.10 3.53 -7.03
N GLU A 44 14.31 4.80 -7.37
CA GLU A 44 15.51 5.55 -6.97
C GLU A 44 15.68 5.59 -5.45
N PHE A 45 14.57 5.74 -4.72
CA PHE A 45 14.60 5.80 -3.27
C PHE A 45 14.96 4.46 -2.64
N LEU A 46 14.37 3.35 -3.13
CA LEU A 46 14.71 2.01 -2.67
C LEU A 46 16.17 1.68 -2.95
N ASP A 47 16.68 2.04 -4.13
CA ASP A 47 18.09 1.87 -4.50
C ASP A 47 19.01 2.65 -3.55
N ARG A 48 18.65 3.89 -3.19
CA ARG A 48 19.45 4.70 -2.25
C ARG A 48 19.45 4.13 -0.85
N LEU A 49 18.32 3.60 -0.39
CA LEU A 49 18.21 2.95 0.91
C LEU A 49 18.77 1.52 0.92
N ARG A 50 19.06 0.95 -0.26
CA ARG A 50 19.40 -0.47 -0.45
C ARG A 50 18.34 -1.42 0.10
N CYS A 51 17.08 -1.00 0.01
CA CYS A 51 15.90 -1.78 0.40
C CYS A 51 15.32 -2.52 -0.81
N ASP A 52 14.64 -3.61 -0.54
CA ASP A 52 14.01 -4.48 -1.52
C ASP A 52 12.56 -4.12 -1.81
N PHE A 53 11.84 -3.69 -0.77
CA PHE A 53 10.40 -3.42 -0.85
C PHE A 53 10.01 -2.17 -0.09
N TYR A 54 8.90 -1.58 -0.50
CA TYR A 54 8.10 -0.71 0.34
C TYR A 54 7.05 -1.53 1.08
N TYR A 55 6.99 -1.41 2.40
CA TYR A 55 5.87 -1.96 3.16
C TYR A 55 4.72 -0.95 3.18
N LEU A 56 3.53 -1.36 2.75
CA LEU A 56 2.31 -0.59 2.93
C LEU A 56 1.90 -0.68 4.41
N PRO A 57 1.94 0.40 5.21
CA PRO A 57 1.52 0.34 6.62
C PRO A 57 0.02 0.03 6.82
N GLY A 58 -0.76 -0.04 5.74
CA GLY A 58 -2.19 -0.32 5.77
C GLY A 58 -2.45 -1.82 5.91
N ARG A 59 -3.01 -2.23 7.06
CA ARG A 59 -3.51 -3.60 7.27
C ARG A 59 -4.89 -3.84 6.63
N ASP A 60 -5.63 -2.75 6.37
CA ASP A 60 -6.96 -2.79 5.78
C ASP A 60 -6.94 -2.00 4.47
N ILE A 61 -7.00 -2.74 3.36
CA ILE A 61 -7.08 -2.20 1.99
C ILE A 61 -8.52 -2.07 1.50
N SER A 62 -9.51 -2.43 2.32
CA SER A 62 -10.86 -2.73 1.87
C SER A 62 -11.86 -1.59 2.06
N GLN A 63 -11.74 -0.76 3.10
CA GLN A 63 -12.76 0.27 3.40
C GLN A 63 -12.18 1.56 4.01
N ASN A 64 -10.91 1.57 4.40
CA ASN A 64 -10.32 2.68 5.15
C ASN A 64 -9.55 3.67 4.25
N GLU A 65 -9.91 4.96 4.25
CA GLU A 65 -9.18 5.95 3.43
C GLU A 65 -7.74 6.20 3.88
N GLY A 66 -7.36 5.77 5.08
CA GLY A 66 -5.97 5.81 5.53
C GLY A 66 -5.01 5.07 4.59
N LEU A 67 -5.49 4.05 3.86
CA LEU A 67 -4.72 3.34 2.84
C LEU A 67 -4.40 4.22 1.62
N MET A 68 -5.22 5.24 1.32
CA MET A 68 -5.13 6.07 0.10
C MET A 68 -3.79 6.79 0.00
N ARG A 69 -3.18 7.11 1.15
CA ARG A 69 -1.85 7.74 1.23
C ARG A 69 -0.73 6.81 0.74
N PHE A 70 -0.99 5.52 0.73
CA PHE A 70 -0.01 4.48 0.41
C PHE A 70 -0.35 3.72 -0.89
N TYR A 71 -1.59 3.79 -1.34
CA TYR A 71 -2.05 3.15 -2.56
C TYR A 71 -1.46 3.80 -3.82
N LYS A 72 -0.88 2.98 -4.69
CA LYS A 72 -0.18 3.40 -5.92
C LYS A 72 -0.85 2.92 -7.21
N GLY A 73 -2.06 2.37 -7.11
CA GLY A 73 -2.81 1.88 -8.27
C GLY A 73 -3.57 3.00 -8.98
N LYS A 74 -4.52 2.61 -9.85
CA LYS A 74 -5.40 3.54 -10.55
C LYS A 74 -6.19 4.39 -9.55
N LYS A 75 -6.31 5.69 -9.81
CA LYS A 75 -7.11 6.61 -8.98
C LYS A 75 -8.48 6.00 -8.70
N LEU A 76 -8.82 5.91 -7.40
CA LEU A 76 -10.10 5.40 -6.97
C LEU A 76 -11.15 6.51 -6.99
N ASP A 77 -12.39 6.14 -7.29
CA ASP A 77 -13.53 7.06 -7.25
C ASP A 77 -13.92 7.33 -5.81
N VAL A 78 -13.80 8.58 -5.39
CA VAL A 78 -14.13 9.07 -4.05
C VAL A 78 -14.89 10.39 -4.20
N THR A 79 -16.10 10.45 -3.67
CA THR A 79 -17.00 11.62 -3.61
C THR A 79 -17.21 12.03 -2.16
N ASP A 80 -17.99 13.05 -1.81
CA ASP A 80 -18.21 13.39 -0.40
C ASP A 80 -19.00 12.34 0.41
N LYS A 81 -19.73 11.44 -0.27
CA LYS A 81 -20.65 10.48 0.38
C LYS A 81 -20.30 9.02 0.16
N GLU A 82 -19.50 8.73 -0.87
CA GLU A 82 -19.20 7.36 -1.29
C GLU A 82 -17.76 7.25 -1.80
N GLY A 83 -17.16 6.09 -1.59
CA GLY A 83 -15.84 5.74 -2.11
C GLY A 83 -15.81 4.33 -2.67
N THR A 84 -14.81 4.05 -3.51
CA THR A 84 -14.47 2.71 -3.98
C THR A 84 -13.10 2.33 -3.46
N CYS A 85 -12.95 1.15 -2.84
CA CYS A 85 -11.66 0.67 -2.37
C CYS A 85 -10.86 -0.05 -3.48
N THR A 86 -9.64 -0.49 -3.15
CA THR A 86 -8.75 -1.16 -4.10
C THR A 86 -9.27 -2.52 -4.58
N LEU A 87 -10.21 -3.11 -3.84
CA LEU A 87 -10.90 -4.36 -4.20
C LEU A 87 -12.14 -4.11 -5.06
N GLY A 88 -12.46 -2.87 -5.41
CA GLY A 88 -13.66 -2.53 -6.19
C GLY A 88 -14.97 -2.52 -5.39
N ILE A 89 -14.90 -2.58 -4.06
CA ILE A 89 -16.06 -2.47 -3.18
C ILE A 89 -16.42 -0.99 -3.02
N ARG A 90 -17.69 -0.64 -3.25
CA ARG A 90 -18.26 0.68 -2.97
C ARG A 90 -18.78 0.74 -1.54
N TRP A 91 -18.53 1.84 -0.86
CA TRP A 91 -18.87 2.04 0.55
C TRP A 91 -19.30 3.49 0.83
N HIS A 92 -20.08 3.70 1.89
CA HIS A 92 -20.54 5.02 2.35
C HIS A 92 -19.44 5.72 3.15
N ARG A 93 -19.06 6.96 2.81
CA ARG A 93 -18.02 7.72 3.53
C ARG A 93 -18.53 8.32 4.84
N GLY A 94 -18.34 7.62 5.95
CA GLY A 94 -18.65 8.11 7.30
C GLY A 94 -17.42 8.19 8.21
N ALA A 95 -16.47 7.27 8.05
CA ALA A 95 -15.28 7.12 8.88
C ALA A 95 -14.09 7.98 8.41
N PHE A 96 -14.03 8.32 7.12
CA PHE A 96 -12.94 9.06 6.49
C PHE A 96 -11.56 8.44 6.83
N ASP A 97 -10.68 9.17 7.53
CA ASP A 97 -9.32 8.72 7.90
C ASP A 97 -9.22 7.99 9.25
N SER A 98 -10.35 7.62 9.85
CA SER A 98 -10.40 6.94 11.14
C SER A 98 -9.80 5.54 11.07
N LYS A 99 -8.70 5.32 11.79
CA LYS A 99 -7.92 4.06 11.79
C LYS A 99 -8.69 2.80 12.23
N PHE A 100 -9.76 2.95 13.02
CA PHE A 100 -10.51 1.83 13.62
C PHE A 100 -11.98 1.81 13.21
N SER A 101 -12.38 2.70 12.31
CA SER A 101 -13.75 2.74 11.80
C SER A 101 -13.75 2.18 10.39
N VAL A 102 -14.77 1.37 10.12
CA VAL A 102 -15.04 0.83 8.79
C VAL A 102 -16.33 1.45 8.30
N ASP A 103 -16.33 1.78 7.02
CA ASP A 103 -17.47 2.33 6.33
C ASP A 103 -18.38 1.22 5.79
N GLU A 104 -19.69 1.49 5.72
CA GLU A 104 -20.67 0.49 5.30
C GLU A 104 -20.53 0.18 3.80
N ALA A 105 -20.44 -1.11 3.44
CA ALA A 105 -20.39 -1.54 2.06
C ALA A 105 -21.77 -1.42 1.39
N ILE A 106 -21.82 -0.77 0.23
CA ILE A 106 -23.04 -0.53 -0.55
C ILE A 106 -23.18 -1.57 -1.67
N ALA A 107 -22.07 -1.86 -2.35
CA ALA A 107 -22.03 -2.72 -3.53
C ALA A 107 -20.59 -3.21 -3.75
N GLY A 108 -20.41 -4.26 -4.54
CA GLY A 108 -19.06 -4.72 -4.84
C GLY A 108 -19.04 -5.90 -5.81
N PRO A 109 -17.83 -6.38 -6.15
CA PRO A 109 -17.66 -7.44 -7.14
C PRO A 109 -18.33 -8.76 -6.74
N LEU A 110 -18.58 -8.95 -5.44
CA LEU A 110 -19.19 -10.14 -4.85
C LEU A 110 -20.66 -9.96 -4.47
N GLN A 111 -21.33 -8.88 -4.90
CA GLN A 111 -22.73 -8.60 -4.52
C GLN A 111 -23.73 -9.69 -4.93
N ASN A 112 -23.35 -10.55 -5.90
CA ASN A 112 -24.13 -11.69 -6.37
C ASN A 112 -23.44 -13.03 -6.08
N ALA A 113 -22.40 -13.05 -5.24
CA ALA A 113 -21.73 -14.30 -4.89
C ALA A 113 -22.64 -15.10 -3.96
N GLU A 114 -23.01 -16.32 -4.38
CA GLU A 114 -23.71 -17.27 -3.52
C GLU A 114 -22.74 -17.85 -2.46
N SER A 115 -23.29 -18.20 -1.30
CA SER A 115 -22.55 -18.74 -0.15
C SER A 115 -22.27 -20.24 -0.28
#